data_AF-A0A2E4S853-F1
#
_entry.id   AF-A0A2E4S853-F1
#
_cell.length_a   1.000
_cell.length_b   1.000
_cell.length_c   1.000
_cell.angle_alpha   90.00
_cell.angle_beta   90.00
_cell.angle_gamma   90.00
#
_symmetry.space_group_name_H-M   'P 1'
#
loop_
_entity.id
_entity.type
_entity.pdbx_description
1 polymer ?
#
loop_
_entity_poly.entity_id
_entity_poly.type
_entity_poly.pdbx_seq_one_letter_code
_entity_poly.pdbx_strand_id
1 'polypeptide(L)'
;MLLIFNSISCSEKYPNDNDRDQNLSDIIELPALRTNSGFNQPYRILKTTISDSAVFDKNYGNLEISIGYVLRYYFYTAIDLNSDKNELISMDRSTFTMPDTSDSVELIRAAISEISNMTFGSQENEEFISKYFDGCIDLTKINKNCIAPTVVDPVCGCDGFTYNNSTLAGCAGLISYSLGSCD
;
A
#
# COMPACT_ATOMS: atom_id res chain seq x y z
N MET A 1 -32.35 5.70 -43.36
CA MET A 1 -33.74 5.91 -42.89
C MET A 1 -34.23 4.53 -42.47
N LEU A 2 -34.42 4.17 -41.20
CA LEU A 2 -34.60 4.86 -39.93
C LEU A 2 -33.90 3.96 -38.88
N LEU A 3 -33.03 4.49 -38.02
CA LEU A 3 -32.41 3.72 -36.93
C LEU A 3 -33.38 3.68 -35.75
N ILE A 4 -33.78 2.47 -35.34
CA ILE A 4 -34.63 2.24 -34.16
C ILE A 4 -33.71 1.78 -33.02
N PHE A 5 -33.59 2.60 -31.98
CA PHE A 5 -32.91 2.25 -30.73
C PHE A 5 -33.82 1.35 -29.89
N ASN A 6 -33.35 0.15 -29.54
CA ASN A 6 -33.95 -0.65 -28.48
C ASN A 6 -33.02 -0.65 -27.27
N SER A 7 -33.48 -0.02 -26.20
CA SER A 7 -32.89 -0.02 -24.87
C SER A 7 -33.06 -1.39 -24.23
N ILE A 8 -31.95 -2.11 -24.04
CA ILE A 8 -31.92 -3.33 -23.22
C ILE A 8 -31.75 -2.88 -21.77
N SER A 9 -32.84 -3.01 -21.01
CA SER A 9 -32.86 -2.97 -19.55
C SER A 9 -32.51 -4.37 -19.04
N CYS A 10 -31.45 -4.52 -18.24
CA CYS A 10 -31.16 -5.77 -17.55
C CYS A 10 -31.85 -5.76 -16.18
N SER A 11 -32.80 -6.67 -15.99
CA SER A 11 -33.27 -7.12 -14.68
C SER A 11 -32.65 -8.48 -14.41
N GLU A 12 -31.85 -8.59 -13.36
CA GLU A 12 -31.35 -9.88 -12.88
C GLU A 12 -32.34 -10.50 -11.88
N LYS A 13 -32.68 -11.76 -12.11
CA LYS A 13 -33.44 -12.62 -11.19
C LYS A 13 -32.47 -13.22 -10.18
N TYR A 14 -32.81 -13.12 -8.88
CA TYR A 14 -32.14 -13.87 -7.83
C TYR A 14 -32.77 -15.28 -7.70
N PRO A 15 -31.99 -16.36 -7.71
CA PRO A 15 -32.45 -17.66 -7.22
C PRO A 15 -32.39 -17.67 -5.69
N ASN A 16 -33.42 -18.21 -5.07
CA ASN A 16 -33.47 -18.53 -3.66
C ASN A 16 -33.19 -20.03 -3.54
N ASP A 17 -32.13 -20.44 -2.85
CA ASP A 17 -32.05 -21.82 -2.36
C ASP A 17 -31.31 -21.88 -1.02
N ASN A 18 -32.05 -22.45 -0.07
CA ASN A 18 -31.52 -22.99 1.17
C ASN A 18 -30.71 -24.24 0.82
N ASP A 19 -29.38 -24.13 0.78
CA ASP A 19 -28.56 -25.28 1.12
C ASP A 19 -27.33 -24.82 1.91
N ARG A 20 -27.16 -25.42 3.09
CA ARG A 20 -25.99 -25.22 3.93
C ARG A 20 -24.85 -26.03 3.32
N ASP A 21 -23.85 -25.34 2.79
CA ASP A 21 -22.51 -25.90 2.70
C ASP A 21 -21.51 -24.96 3.38
N GLN A 22 -20.88 -25.49 4.42
CA GLN A 22 -19.92 -24.79 5.28
C GLN A 22 -18.51 -24.95 4.69
N ASN A 23 -18.09 -24.03 3.84
CA ASN A 23 -16.71 -23.52 3.66
C ASN A 23 -16.60 -22.83 2.30
N LEU A 24 -16.83 -21.52 2.28
CA LEU A 24 -16.25 -20.66 1.26
C LEU A 24 -15.46 -19.60 2.03
N SER A 25 -14.23 -19.97 2.34
CA SER A 25 -13.21 -19.12 2.94
C SER A 25 -13.17 -17.78 2.20
N ASP A 26 -13.47 -16.74 2.97
CA ASP A 26 -13.18 -15.34 2.71
C ASP A 26 -13.66 -14.81 1.35
N ILE A 27 -14.92 -14.37 1.31
CA ILE A 27 -15.26 -13.23 0.45
C ILE A 27 -14.26 -12.13 0.85
N ILE A 28 -13.25 -11.90 0.01
CA ILE A 28 -12.39 -10.73 0.12
C ILE A 28 -13.32 -9.54 -0.04
N GLU A 29 -13.78 -9.00 1.08
CA GLU A 29 -14.46 -7.74 1.13
C GLU A 29 -13.40 -6.71 0.70
N LEU A 30 -13.35 -6.42 -0.60
CA LEU A 30 -12.50 -5.38 -1.15
C LEU A 30 -13.07 -4.06 -0.60
N PRO A 31 -12.40 -3.36 0.33
CA PRO A 31 -12.90 -2.11 0.89
C PRO A 31 -12.86 -0.95 -0.13
N ALA A 32 -12.78 -1.27 -1.43
CA ALA A 32 -12.40 -0.41 -2.55
C ALA A 32 -13.33 0.78 -2.82
N LEU A 33 -14.36 1.01 -2.01
CA LEU A 33 -15.19 2.19 -2.08
C LEU A 33 -15.29 2.82 -0.69
N ARG A 34 -14.45 3.83 -0.42
CA ARG A 34 -14.80 4.85 0.57
C ARG A 34 -16.09 5.50 0.09
N THR A 35 -17.23 5.11 0.65
CA THR A 35 -18.50 5.82 0.46
C THR A 35 -18.46 7.12 1.28
N ASN A 36 -17.53 8.03 0.97
CA ASN A 36 -17.49 9.34 1.62
C ASN A 36 -17.79 10.42 0.58
N SER A 37 -19.00 10.97 0.68
CA SER A 37 -19.57 12.02 -0.17
C SER A 37 -18.95 13.41 0.04
N GLY A 38 -17.85 13.54 0.80
CA GLY A 38 -17.23 14.82 1.18
C GLY A 38 -15.96 15.23 0.43
N PHE A 39 -15.36 14.35 -0.39
CA PHE A 39 -14.13 14.65 -1.13
C PHE A 39 -14.36 14.62 -2.64
N ASN A 40 -13.85 15.63 -3.36
CA ASN A 40 -13.87 15.64 -4.83
C ASN A 40 -12.99 14.52 -5.45
N GLN A 41 -12.04 13.99 -4.68
CA GLN A 41 -11.18 12.86 -5.05
C GLN A 41 -10.93 11.98 -3.80
N PRO A 42 -11.59 10.81 -3.66
CA PRO A 42 -11.51 9.99 -2.43
C PRO A 42 -10.25 9.11 -2.36
N TYR A 43 -9.21 9.44 -3.13
CA TYR A 43 -7.97 8.67 -3.27
C TYR A 43 -6.77 9.60 -3.47
N ARG A 44 -5.57 9.10 -3.18
CA ARG A 44 -4.28 9.77 -3.39
C ARG A 44 -3.70 9.36 -4.74
N ILE A 45 -2.75 10.13 -5.26
CA ILE A 45 -1.97 9.75 -6.45
C ILE A 45 -0.49 9.75 -6.09
N LEU A 46 0.17 8.62 -6.24
CA LEU A 46 1.63 8.52 -6.24
C LEU A 46 2.10 8.63 -7.70
N LYS A 47 2.68 9.78 -8.04
CA LYS A 47 3.36 9.99 -9.30
C LYS A 47 4.79 9.47 -9.21
N THR A 48 5.26 8.79 -10.24
CA THR A 48 6.61 8.23 -10.25
C THR A 48 7.30 8.31 -11.61
N THR A 49 8.62 8.48 -11.59
CA THR A 49 9.49 8.39 -12.77
C THR A 49 9.62 6.95 -13.30
N ILE A 50 9.26 5.95 -12.48
CA ILE A 50 9.25 4.55 -12.88
C ILE A 50 8.23 4.36 -14.02
N SER A 51 8.71 3.82 -15.14
CA SER A 51 7.88 3.55 -16.31
C SER A 51 7.38 2.11 -16.36
N ASP A 52 8.18 1.16 -15.87
CA ASP A 52 7.83 -0.25 -15.87
C ASP A 52 6.83 -0.55 -14.74
N SER A 53 5.59 -0.90 -15.11
CA SER A 53 4.55 -1.22 -14.14
C SER A 53 4.83 -2.54 -13.39
N ALA A 54 5.59 -3.46 -13.98
CA ALA A 54 5.81 -4.80 -13.43
C ALA A 54 6.54 -4.76 -12.08
N VAL A 55 7.26 -3.69 -11.77
CA VAL A 55 7.90 -3.53 -10.45
C VAL A 55 6.89 -3.44 -9.31
N PHE A 56 5.66 -3.01 -9.60
CA PHE A 56 4.56 -2.93 -8.63
C PHE A 56 3.76 -4.22 -8.51
N ASP A 57 4.01 -5.21 -9.38
CA ASP A 57 3.44 -6.56 -9.29
C ASP A 57 4.24 -7.47 -8.36
N LYS A 58 5.45 -7.05 -7.97
CA LYS A 58 6.25 -7.72 -6.93
C LYS A 58 5.53 -7.69 -5.59
N ASN A 59 5.78 -8.72 -4.79
CA ASN A 59 5.29 -8.84 -3.42
C ASN A 59 5.75 -7.67 -2.54
N TYR A 60 4.88 -7.24 -1.62
CA TYR A 60 5.24 -6.27 -0.60
C TYR A 60 5.94 -7.00 0.56
N GLY A 61 7.27 -6.91 0.63
CA GLY A 61 8.06 -7.60 1.64
C GLY A 61 7.88 -9.11 1.52
N ASN A 62 7.56 -9.78 2.62
CA ASN A 62 7.28 -11.22 2.65
C ASN A 62 5.79 -11.58 2.45
N LEU A 63 4.94 -10.63 2.05
CA LEU A 63 3.52 -10.89 1.83
C LEU A 63 3.23 -11.49 0.45
N GLU A 64 2.18 -12.30 0.33
CA GLU A 64 1.68 -12.81 -0.97
C GLU A 64 0.72 -11.83 -1.68
N ILE A 65 0.91 -10.52 -1.46
CA ILE A 65 0.17 -9.45 -2.13
C ILE A 65 1.14 -8.42 -2.71
N SER A 66 0.81 -7.87 -3.87
CA SER A 66 1.73 -6.98 -4.58
C SER A 66 1.80 -5.58 -3.96
N ILE A 67 2.90 -4.88 -4.20
CA ILE A 67 3.09 -3.47 -3.85
C ILE A 67 1.92 -2.61 -4.36
N GLY A 68 1.54 -2.83 -5.61
CA GLY A 68 0.43 -2.13 -6.24
C GLY A 68 -0.92 -2.44 -5.61
N TYR A 69 -1.13 -3.65 -5.11
CA TYR A 69 -2.34 -4.01 -4.37
C TYR A 69 -2.36 -3.30 -3.02
N VAL A 70 -1.24 -3.29 -2.29
CA VAL A 70 -1.10 -2.58 -1.01
C VAL A 70 -1.47 -1.11 -1.14
N LEU A 71 -0.89 -0.39 -2.11
CA LEU A 71 -1.22 1.03 -2.34
C LEU A 71 -2.69 1.26 -2.64
N ARG A 72 -3.26 0.51 -3.58
CA ARG A 72 -4.61 0.77 -4.09
C ARG A 72 -5.68 0.45 -3.05
N TYR A 73 -5.51 -0.63 -2.29
CA TYR A 73 -6.58 -1.17 -1.46
C TYR A 73 -6.41 -0.92 0.05
N TYR A 74 -5.18 -0.75 0.53
CA TYR A 74 -4.94 -0.41 1.95
C TYR A 74 -4.67 1.08 2.16
N PHE A 75 -4.09 1.75 1.18
CA PHE A 75 -3.73 3.17 1.29
C PHE A 75 -4.47 4.08 0.30
N TYR A 76 -5.48 3.56 -0.41
CA TYR A 76 -6.32 4.30 -1.37
C TYR A 76 -5.51 5.20 -2.30
N THR A 77 -4.44 4.66 -2.87
CA THR A 77 -3.45 5.41 -3.64
C THR A 77 -3.31 4.82 -5.03
N ALA A 78 -3.65 5.62 -6.05
CA ALA A 78 -3.37 5.31 -7.44
C ALA A 78 -1.89 5.54 -7.77
N ILE A 79 -1.38 4.83 -8.78
CA ILE A 79 0.00 4.98 -9.26
C ILE A 79 -0.04 5.60 -10.65
N ASP A 80 0.63 6.72 -10.82
CA ASP A 80 0.78 7.43 -12.10
C ASP A 80 2.24 7.31 -12.56
N LEU A 81 2.45 6.47 -13.57
CA LEU A 81 3.77 6.06 -14.06
C LEU A 81 4.34 7.09 -15.04
N ASN A 82 5.66 7.02 -15.27
CA ASN A 82 6.35 7.84 -16.27
C ASN A 82 6.08 9.36 -16.12
N SER A 83 6.05 9.82 -14.86
CA SER A 83 5.97 11.23 -14.48
C SER A 83 7.36 11.87 -14.47
N ASP A 84 7.42 13.21 -14.54
CA ASP A 84 8.68 13.96 -14.51
C ASP A 84 9.44 13.86 -13.17
N LYS A 85 8.74 13.54 -12.08
CA LYS A 85 9.30 13.42 -10.73
C LYS A 85 8.42 12.53 -9.85
N ASN A 86 9.03 12.02 -8.77
CA ASN A 86 8.30 11.31 -7.73
C ASN A 86 7.60 12.31 -6.79
N GLU A 87 6.28 12.23 -6.68
CA GLU A 87 5.48 13.06 -5.77
C GLU A 87 4.21 12.34 -5.31
N LEU A 88 3.81 12.58 -4.07
CA LEU A 88 2.53 12.11 -3.52
C LEU A 88 1.54 13.27 -3.49
N ILE A 89 0.38 13.08 -4.12
CA ILE A 89 -0.75 14.00 -4.08
C ILE A 89 -1.80 13.43 -3.12
N SER A 90 -2.05 14.14 -2.03
CA SER A 90 -3.03 13.78 -1.00
C SER A 90 -4.48 14.01 -1.48
N MET A 91 -5.46 13.47 -0.74
CA MET A 91 -6.90 13.61 -1.03
C MET A 91 -7.39 15.07 -0.99
N ASP A 92 -6.70 15.94 -0.25
CA ASP A 92 -6.95 17.39 -0.20
C ASP A 92 -6.21 18.17 -1.31
N ARG A 93 -5.50 17.45 -2.20
CA ARG A 93 -4.61 17.96 -3.27
C ARG A 93 -3.30 18.59 -2.79
N SER A 94 -2.97 18.51 -1.51
CA SER A 94 -1.64 18.85 -1.02
C SER A 94 -0.60 17.91 -1.66
N THR A 95 0.58 18.43 -1.99
CA THR A 95 1.63 17.68 -2.68
C THR A 95 2.86 17.54 -1.79
N PHE A 96 3.43 16.33 -1.76
CA PHE A 96 4.57 15.96 -0.94
C PHE A 96 5.67 15.38 -1.81
N THR A 97 6.90 15.89 -1.63
CA THR A 97 8.08 15.40 -2.37
C THR A 97 8.44 13.99 -1.92
N MET A 98 8.65 13.09 -2.87
CA MET A 98 9.12 11.73 -2.61
C MET A 98 10.62 11.60 -2.96
N PRO A 99 11.33 10.57 -2.46
CA PRO A 99 12.73 10.35 -2.82
C PRO A 99 12.93 10.23 -4.33
N ASP A 100 14.04 10.78 -4.84
CA ASP A 100 14.44 10.61 -6.23
C ASP A 100 15.10 9.24 -6.42
N THR A 101 14.25 8.23 -6.58
CA THR A 101 14.63 6.82 -6.69
C THR A 101 13.80 6.13 -7.76
N SER A 102 14.40 5.13 -8.40
CA SER A 102 13.70 4.18 -9.28
C SER A 102 13.46 2.82 -8.61
N ASP A 103 13.90 2.68 -7.35
CA ASP A 103 13.59 1.51 -6.55
C ASP A 103 12.15 1.59 -6.05
N SER A 104 11.32 0.64 -6.47
CA SER A 104 9.89 0.63 -6.13
C SER A 104 9.64 0.40 -4.65
N VAL A 105 10.54 -0.31 -3.95
CA VAL A 105 10.44 -0.61 -2.52
C VAL A 105 10.79 0.62 -1.68
N GLU A 106 11.84 1.34 -2.04
CA GLU A 106 12.18 2.62 -1.40
C GLU A 106 11.05 3.63 -1.57
N LEU A 107 10.54 3.77 -2.80
CA LEU A 107 9.47 4.71 -3.12
C LEU A 107 8.16 4.39 -2.36
N ILE A 108 7.72 3.12 -2.35
CA ILE A 108 6.50 2.74 -1.63
C ILE A 108 6.62 2.98 -0.13
N ARG A 109 7.75 2.62 0.47
CA ARG A 109 7.95 2.78 1.92
C ARG A 109 7.97 4.25 2.30
N ALA A 110 8.54 5.12 1.46
CA ALA A 110 8.47 6.56 1.64
C ALA A 110 7.03 7.07 1.51
N ALA A 111 6.27 6.62 0.50
CA ALA A 111 4.88 7.00 0.31
C ALA A 111 3.99 6.59 1.49
N ILE A 112 4.07 5.33 1.95
CA ILE A 112 3.32 4.85 3.13
C ILE A 112 3.72 5.62 4.38
N SER A 113 5.01 5.91 4.58
CA SER A 113 5.49 6.74 5.69
C SER A 113 4.88 8.14 5.68
N GLU A 114 4.78 8.78 4.51
CA GLU A 114 4.14 10.09 4.38
C GLU A 114 2.63 10.00 4.61
N ILE A 115 1.97 8.99 4.02
CA ILE A 115 0.53 8.75 4.23
C ILE A 115 0.23 8.55 5.72
N SER A 116 1.06 7.79 6.44
CA SER A 116 0.89 7.56 7.88
C SER A 116 0.98 8.83 8.74
N ASN A 117 1.51 9.95 8.21
CA ASN A 117 1.47 11.26 8.88
C ASN A 117 0.13 11.98 8.71
N MET A 118 -0.75 11.50 7.84
CA MET A 118 -2.06 12.09 7.56
C MET A 118 -3.14 11.45 8.44
N THR A 119 -4.20 12.18 8.79
CA THR A 119 -5.26 11.69 9.69
C THR A 119 -5.91 10.37 9.25
N PHE A 120 -6.26 10.23 7.96
CA PHE A 120 -6.80 8.96 7.47
C PHE A 120 -5.71 7.92 7.23
N GLY A 121 -4.51 8.37 6.85
CA GLY A 121 -3.42 7.47 6.53
C GLY A 121 -2.77 6.83 7.76
N SER A 122 -2.83 7.48 8.93
CA SER A 122 -2.40 6.87 10.19
C SER A 122 -3.29 5.69 10.55
N GLN A 123 -4.62 5.83 10.44
CA GLN A 123 -5.57 4.74 10.65
C GLN A 123 -5.38 3.61 9.64
N GLU A 124 -5.26 3.95 8.34
CA GLU A 124 -4.97 2.99 7.27
C GLU A 124 -3.69 2.17 7.56
N ASN A 125 -2.64 2.84 8.03
CA ASN A 125 -1.38 2.21 8.40
C ASN A 125 -1.49 1.32 9.65
N GLU A 126 -2.19 1.80 10.69
CA GLU A 126 -2.43 1.01 11.91
C GLU A 126 -3.17 -0.29 11.59
N GLU A 127 -4.24 -0.22 10.79
CA GLU A 127 -5.01 -1.37 10.37
C GLU A 127 -4.17 -2.33 9.50
N PHE A 128 -3.37 -1.81 8.57
CA PHE A 128 -2.50 -2.62 7.71
C PHE A 128 -1.40 -3.34 8.50
N ILE A 129 -0.71 -2.64 9.41
CA ILE A 129 0.32 -3.23 10.27
C ILE A 129 -0.30 -4.26 11.22
N SER A 130 -1.45 -3.95 11.83
CA SER A 130 -2.14 -4.91 12.71
C SER A 130 -2.58 -6.16 11.95
N LYS A 131 -2.93 -6.05 10.67
CA LYS A 131 -3.38 -7.19 9.87
C LYS A 131 -2.24 -8.09 9.41
N TYR A 132 -1.11 -7.52 8.98
CA TYR A 132 -0.05 -8.26 8.28
C TYR A 132 1.25 -8.39 9.03
N PHE A 133 1.51 -7.51 9.99
CA PHE A 133 2.79 -7.41 10.69
C PHE A 133 2.60 -7.32 12.21
N ASP A 134 1.49 -7.88 12.72
CA ASP A 134 1.31 -8.06 14.16
C ASP A 134 2.41 -8.97 14.71
N GLY A 135 2.99 -8.56 15.84
CA GLY A 135 4.18 -9.20 16.38
C GLY A 135 5.44 -9.06 15.51
N CYS A 136 5.46 -8.19 14.50
CA CYS A 136 6.66 -7.86 13.73
C CYS A 136 7.03 -6.37 13.85
N ILE A 137 6.06 -5.47 13.65
CA ILE A 137 6.27 -4.02 13.70
C ILE A 137 5.55 -3.43 14.92
N ASP A 138 6.32 -2.77 15.78
CA ASP A 138 5.84 -2.00 16.92
C ASP A 138 5.76 -0.51 16.53
N LEU A 139 4.54 -0.04 16.24
CA LEU A 139 4.28 1.34 15.81
C LEU A 139 4.79 2.38 16.82
N THR A 140 4.86 2.03 18.11
CA THR A 140 5.33 2.96 19.15
C THR A 140 6.85 3.18 19.13
N LYS A 141 7.58 2.30 18.43
CA LYS A 141 9.05 2.38 18.27
C LYS A 141 9.47 3.01 16.95
N ILE A 142 8.53 3.33 16.06
CA ILE A 142 8.86 3.99 14.80
C ILE A 142 9.44 5.38 15.11
N ASN A 143 10.66 5.62 14.62
CA ASN A 143 11.35 6.89 14.75
C ASN A 143 11.74 7.44 13.37
N LYS A 144 10.97 8.41 12.88
CA LYS A 144 11.22 9.06 11.57
C LYS A 144 12.43 10.00 11.59
N ASN A 145 12.88 10.43 12.77
CA ASN A 145 14.08 11.25 12.95
C ASN A 145 15.28 10.40 13.39
N CYS A 146 15.33 9.17 12.91
CA CYS A 146 16.39 8.22 13.24
C CYS A 146 17.77 8.75 12.88
N ILE A 147 18.72 8.64 13.82
CA ILE A 147 20.14 8.87 13.55
C ILE A 147 20.78 7.48 13.42
N ALA A 148 21.02 7.06 12.19
CA ALA A 148 21.68 5.80 11.89
C ALA A 148 23.10 6.05 11.37
N PRO A 149 24.08 5.19 11.70
CA PRO A 149 25.37 5.21 11.04
C PRO A 149 25.22 4.93 9.54
N THR A 150 26.13 5.46 8.75
CA THR A 150 26.18 5.22 7.29
C THR A 150 26.82 3.87 6.93
N VAL A 151 27.20 3.06 7.93
CA VAL A 151 27.72 1.71 7.71
C VAL A 151 26.64 0.84 7.08
N VAL A 152 27.03 0.11 6.05
CA VAL A 152 26.18 -0.88 5.38
C VAL A 152 26.52 -2.25 5.98
N ASP A 153 25.63 -2.73 6.83
CA ASP A 153 25.67 -4.04 7.49
C ASP A 153 24.26 -4.62 7.51
N PRO A 154 23.79 -5.17 6.37
CA PRO A 154 22.38 -5.35 6.11
C PRO A 154 21.73 -6.40 7.02
N VAL A 155 20.46 -6.19 7.32
CA VAL A 155 19.60 -7.13 8.05
C VAL A 155 18.29 -7.37 7.30
N CYS A 156 17.75 -8.58 7.41
CA CYS A 156 16.47 -8.95 6.85
C CYS A 156 15.41 -8.87 7.94
N GLY A 157 14.46 -7.97 7.76
CA GLY A 157 13.38 -7.75 8.71
C GLY A 157 12.35 -8.87 8.73
N CYS A 158 11.63 -9.02 9.86
CA CYS A 158 10.44 -9.88 9.91
C CYS A 158 9.32 -9.45 8.93
N ASP A 159 9.40 -8.23 8.41
CA ASP A 159 8.52 -7.67 7.38
C ASP A 159 8.97 -8.06 5.95
N GLY A 160 10.05 -8.81 5.82
CA GLY A 160 10.62 -9.25 4.54
C GLY A 160 11.33 -8.15 3.76
N PHE A 161 11.69 -7.03 4.40
CA PHE A 161 12.48 -5.99 3.76
C PHE A 161 13.93 -5.99 4.27
N THR A 162 14.86 -5.72 3.34
CA THR A 162 16.26 -5.48 3.69
C THR A 162 16.44 -4.07 4.21
N TYR A 163 17.11 -3.94 5.35
CA TYR A 163 17.53 -2.66 5.91
C TYR A 163 19.05 -2.56 5.85
N ASN A 164 19.58 -1.38 5.51
CA ASN A 164 21.03 -1.18 5.38
C ASN A 164 21.81 -1.49 6.67
N ASN A 165 21.15 -1.34 7.82
CA ASN A 165 21.68 -1.77 9.11
C ASN A 165 20.59 -2.00 10.15
N SER A 166 20.96 -2.67 11.23
CA SER A 166 20.11 -2.96 12.38
C SER A 166 19.50 -1.73 13.06
N THR A 167 20.18 -0.58 13.01
CA THR A 167 19.65 0.68 13.57
C THR A 167 18.46 1.17 12.75
N LEU A 168 18.56 1.14 11.42
CA LEU A 168 17.46 1.49 10.53
C LEU A 168 16.27 0.53 10.66
N ALA A 169 16.53 -0.78 10.82
CA ALA A 169 15.46 -1.75 11.10
C ALA A 169 14.73 -1.42 12.42
N GLY A 170 15.48 -1.13 13.49
CA GLY A 170 14.92 -0.72 14.77
C GLY A 170 14.09 0.57 14.67
N CYS A 171 14.56 1.56 13.90
CA CYS A 171 13.83 2.81 13.68
C CYS A 171 12.54 2.64 12.85
N ALA A 172 12.46 1.60 12.04
CA ALA A 172 11.22 1.21 11.37
C ALA A 172 10.26 0.43 12.28
N GLY A 173 10.60 0.26 13.56
CA GLY A 173 9.76 -0.40 14.56
C GLY A 173 9.89 -1.92 14.58
N LEU A 174 10.86 -2.52 13.87
CA LEU A 174 11.00 -3.97 13.82
C LEU A 174 11.38 -4.52 15.19
N ILE A 175 10.69 -5.57 15.61
CA ILE A 175 11.01 -6.27 16.85
C ILE A 175 11.99 -7.44 16.64
N SER A 176 12.14 -7.91 15.39
CA SER A 176 13.08 -8.98 15.04
C SER A 176 13.59 -8.85 13.59
N TYR A 177 14.81 -9.33 13.37
CA TYR A 177 15.48 -9.41 12.07
C TYR A 177 16.59 -10.48 12.13
N SER A 178 17.01 -10.97 10.97
CA SER A 178 18.20 -11.82 10.79
C SER A 178 19.37 -11.04 10.16
N LEU A 179 20.59 -11.58 10.28
CA LEU A 179 21.77 -11.00 9.64
C LEU A 179 21.75 -11.26 8.13
N GLY A 180 22.21 -10.29 7.35
CA GLY A 180 22.23 -10.36 5.89
C GLY A 180 20.99 -9.72 5.25
N SER A 181 21.02 -9.57 3.93
CA SER A 181 19.84 -9.11 3.17
C SER A 181 18.77 -10.21 3.10
N CYS A 182 17.53 -9.83 2.83
CA CYS A 182 16.50 -10.80 2.44
C CYS A 182 16.82 -11.41 1.06
N ASP A 183 16.33 -12.63 0.84
CA ASP A 183 16.51 -13.40 -0.41
C ASP A 183 15.64 -12.86 -1.58
#